data_AF-A0A671M2D2-F1
#
_entry.id   AF-A0A671M2D2-F1
#
_cell.length_a   1.000
_cell.length_b   1.000
_cell.length_c   1.000
_cell.angle_alpha   90.00
_cell.angle_beta   90.00
_cell.angle_gamma   90.00
#
_symmetry.space_group_name_H-M   'P 1'
#
loop_
_entity.id
_entity.type
_entity.pdbx_description
1 polymer ?
#
loop_
_entity_poly.entity_id
_entity_poly.type
_entity_poly.pdbx_seq_one_letter_code
_entity_poly.pdbx_strand_id
1 'polypeptide(L)'
;DIVQTIRYNPHLGFLYVTSAEPKSSIKFDSYNLKIATFDNINKSDYYTVSTHAVMHYYGSEVDCLPLERWEQEYQYHRKLLRIPVFALFRKWKAFRVWRTNVRYKKISKCRRSLQEHLFILNESLRPALIDIKEMCYHISDMPLCRIEKDHTYTLKEFQSAQYKQLEEVREICVCVFLYDSSQKMSYTQQANKSYHCKRLTCFIRLADYLIVNTTHMLVVNSISKLLSVFQEHITHTPSLTLIQSWAGGETSLDPDVKVKQNVNTSHQPMFITQLMLDTHSLSYQPSNDDFQVCITGRFEKTVLSLDTLLQDTYFDAFTQPIINKKVEEKTCGDGPSLEEILEDDVYLQDIILNIKVFILF
;
A
#
# COMPACT_ATOMS: atom_id res chain seq x y z
N ASP A 1 40.52 29.91 -49.56
CA ASP A 1 41.31 30.97 -48.90
C ASP A 1 42.70 30.50 -48.53
N ILE A 2 42.92 29.69 -47.48
CA ILE A 2 44.27 29.25 -47.05
C ILE A 2 45.11 28.62 -48.20
N VAL A 3 44.54 27.67 -48.94
CA VAL A 3 45.21 27.00 -50.07
C VAL A 3 45.49 27.97 -51.23
N GLN A 4 44.62 28.95 -51.45
CA GLN A 4 44.84 29.97 -52.48
C GLN A 4 45.96 30.92 -52.05
N THR A 5 46.00 31.33 -50.78
CA THR A 5 47.05 32.20 -50.24
C THR A 5 48.44 31.59 -50.41
N ILE A 6 48.60 30.28 -50.14
CA ILE A 6 49.89 29.60 -50.30
C ILE A 6 50.26 29.37 -51.77
N ARG A 7 49.28 29.11 -52.66
CA ARG A 7 49.51 28.95 -54.10
C ARG A 7 49.90 30.25 -54.80
N TYR A 8 49.31 31.38 -54.41
CA TYR A 8 49.65 32.70 -54.96
C TYR A 8 50.95 33.29 -54.41
N ASN A 9 51.40 32.84 -53.23
CA ASN A 9 52.58 33.34 -52.55
C ASN A 9 53.55 32.20 -52.19
N PRO A 10 54.18 31.54 -53.19
CA PRO A 10 55.07 30.40 -52.95
C PRO A 10 56.32 30.78 -52.14
N HIS A 11 56.68 32.07 -52.09
CA HIS A 11 57.81 32.61 -51.32
C HIS A 11 57.60 32.53 -49.79
N LEU A 12 56.36 32.35 -49.31
CA LEU A 12 56.07 32.25 -47.87
C LEU A 12 56.51 30.91 -47.26
N GLY A 13 56.80 29.89 -48.08
CA GLY A 13 57.22 28.56 -47.62
C GLY A 13 56.07 27.74 -47.02
N PHE A 14 55.60 28.14 -45.83
CA PHE A 14 54.48 27.49 -45.14
C PHE A 14 53.73 28.46 -44.22
N LEU A 15 52.48 28.11 -43.89
CA LEU A 15 51.62 28.87 -42.97
C LEU A 15 51.27 28.03 -41.75
N TYR A 16 51.32 28.63 -40.57
CA TYR A 16 50.75 28.03 -39.36
C TYR A 16 49.24 28.21 -39.35
N VAL A 17 48.53 27.12 -39.08
CA VAL A 17 47.08 27.04 -39.15
C VAL A 17 46.56 26.32 -37.91
N THR A 18 45.47 26.82 -37.31
CA THR A 18 44.83 26.19 -36.16
C THR A 18 43.32 26.19 -36.32
N SER A 19 42.60 25.43 -35.49
CA SER A 19 41.13 25.42 -35.56
C SER A 19 40.59 26.81 -35.23
N ALA A 20 39.62 27.27 -36.03
CA ALA A 20 39.01 28.58 -35.84
C ALA A 20 38.20 28.67 -34.55
N GLU A 21 37.65 27.54 -34.10
CA GLU A 21 36.74 27.40 -32.97
C GLU A 21 37.26 26.29 -32.04
N PRO A 22 37.03 26.36 -30.72
CA PRO A 22 37.41 25.29 -29.80
C PRO A 22 36.56 24.04 -30.03
N LYS A 23 37.08 22.83 -29.71
CA LYS A 23 36.37 21.54 -29.86
C LYS A 23 35.01 21.48 -29.14
N SER A 24 34.80 22.32 -28.12
CA SER A 24 33.53 22.45 -27.40
C SER A 24 32.49 23.33 -28.10
N SER A 25 32.88 24.13 -29.10
CA SER A 25 32.00 25.07 -29.81
C SER A 25 31.04 24.34 -30.75
N ILE A 26 29.80 24.83 -30.84
CA ILE A 26 28.80 24.36 -31.82
C ILE A 26 29.25 24.69 -33.25
N LYS A 27 30.18 25.64 -33.43
CA LYS A 27 30.74 26.01 -34.74
C LYS A 27 32.03 25.24 -35.08
N PHE A 28 32.46 24.32 -34.21
CA PHE A 28 33.61 23.47 -34.49
C PHE A 28 33.37 22.58 -35.71
N ASP A 29 34.35 22.56 -36.60
CA ASP A 29 34.43 21.74 -37.80
C ASP A 29 35.93 21.48 -38.06
N SER A 30 36.29 20.23 -38.37
CA SER A 30 37.67 19.78 -38.57
C SER A 30 38.42 20.56 -39.67
N TYR A 31 37.69 21.13 -40.65
CA TYR A 31 38.28 21.96 -41.71
C TYR A 31 37.98 23.45 -41.55
N ASN A 32 37.32 23.86 -40.47
CA ASN A 32 37.16 25.27 -40.12
C ASN A 32 38.43 25.75 -39.43
N LEU A 33 39.41 26.13 -40.25
CA LEU A 33 40.75 26.49 -39.85
C LEU A 33 41.02 27.99 -40.08
N LYS A 34 41.88 28.58 -39.25
CA LYS A 34 42.36 29.96 -39.37
C LYS A 34 43.88 30.00 -39.38
N ILE A 35 44.44 30.96 -40.13
CA ILE A 35 45.87 31.26 -40.11
C ILE A 35 46.20 31.91 -38.76
N ALA A 36 47.28 31.48 -38.14
CA ALA A 36 47.76 32.02 -36.87
C ALA A 36 49.27 32.22 -36.91
N THR A 37 49.79 33.08 -36.05
CA THR A 37 51.23 33.19 -35.81
C THR A 37 51.68 32.08 -34.86
N PHE A 38 52.97 31.71 -34.88
CA PHE A 38 53.52 30.66 -34.02
C PHE A 38 53.24 30.89 -32.53
N ASP A 39 53.19 32.15 -32.07
CA ASP A 39 52.90 32.45 -30.66
C ASP A 39 51.45 32.16 -30.26
N ASN A 40 50.53 32.19 -31.23
CA ASN A 40 49.08 32.06 -31.02
C ASN A 40 48.52 30.68 -31.38
N ILE A 41 49.36 29.70 -31.71
CA ILE A 41 48.92 28.32 -31.97
C ILE A 41 48.83 27.52 -30.68
N ASN A 42 47.91 26.55 -30.66
CA ASN A 42 47.96 25.50 -29.66
C ASN A 42 49.11 24.54 -30.00
N LYS A 43 50.18 24.54 -29.18
CA LYS A 43 51.38 23.71 -29.41
C LYS A 43 51.11 22.20 -29.40
N SER A 44 49.97 21.75 -28.88
CA SER A 44 49.56 20.35 -28.87
C SER A 44 48.64 19.95 -30.02
N ASP A 45 48.10 20.89 -30.80
CA ASP A 45 47.16 20.61 -31.91
C ASP A 45 47.18 21.78 -32.93
N TYR A 46 48.03 21.68 -33.95
CA TYR A 46 48.17 22.69 -35.00
C TYR A 46 48.57 22.09 -36.35
N TYR A 47 48.36 22.85 -37.41
CA TYR A 47 48.69 22.46 -38.77
C TYR A 47 49.77 23.38 -39.34
N THR A 48 50.60 22.86 -40.24
CA THR A 48 51.41 23.65 -41.16
C THR A 48 51.00 23.34 -42.59
N VAL A 49 50.75 24.38 -43.38
CA VAL A 49 50.29 24.25 -44.76
C VAL A 49 51.36 24.84 -45.68
N SER A 50 51.99 23.98 -46.48
CA SER A 50 52.97 24.37 -47.51
C SER A 50 52.38 24.19 -48.91
N THR A 51 53.15 24.56 -49.93
CA THR A 51 52.77 24.35 -51.34
C THR A 51 52.68 22.87 -51.74
N HIS A 52 53.31 21.97 -50.99
CA HIS A 52 53.38 20.53 -51.34
C HIS A 52 52.54 19.66 -50.41
N ALA A 53 52.49 20.00 -49.12
CA ALA A 53 51.85 19.16 -48.11
C ALA A 53 51.26 19.97 -46.94
N VAL A 54 50.28 19.37 -46.30
CA VAL A 54 49.70 19.78 -45.03
C VAL A 54 50.19 18.81 -43.96
N MET A 55 50.85 19.33 -42.93
CA MET A 55 51.25 18.54 -41.76
C MET A 55 50.35 18.88 -40.57
N HIS A 56 49.79 17.87 -39.91
CA HIS A 56 49.03 18.00 -38.67
C HIS A 56 49.88 17.51 -37.50
N TYR A 57 50.16 18.40 -36.55
CA TYR A 57 50.85 18.09 -35.31
C TYR A 57 49.83 17.90 -34.21
N TYR A 58 49.68 16.68 -33.71
CA TYR A 58 48.80 16.34 -32.59
C TYR A 58 49.59 15.60 -31.50
N GLY A 59 49.88 16.31 -30.40
CA GLY A 59 50.75 15.80 -29.34
C GLY A 59 52.16 15.49 -29.85
N SER A 60 52.52 14.20 -29.88
CA SER A 60 53.80 13.71 -30.42
C SER A 60 53.71 13.13 -31.83
N GLU A 61 52.51 13.03 -32.40
CA GLU A 61 52.28 12.45 -33.72
C GLU A 61 52.21 13.54 -34.78
N VAL A 62 52.75 13.24 -35.97
CA VAL A 62 52.76 14.14 -37.11
C VAL A 62 52.25 13.40 -38.33
N ASP A 63 51.07 13.81 -38.79
CA ASP A 63 50.47 13.29 -40.01
C ASP A 63 50.77 14.22 -41.17
N CYS A 64 51.24 13.67 -42.30
CA CYS A 64 51.54 14.43 -43.51
C CYS A 64 50.64 13.99 -44.66
N LEU A 65 49.92 14.94 -45.25
CA LEU A 65 49.04 14.73 -46.39
C LEU A 65 49.43 15.65 -47.55
N PRO A 66 49.55 15.17 -48.79
CA PRO A 66 49.74 16.02 -49.96
C PRO A 66 48.64 17.09 -50.07
N LEU A 67 48.99 18.30 -50.49
CA LEU A 67 48.06 19.44 -50.52
C LEU A 67 46.83 19.15 -51.40
N GLU A 68 47.02 18.48 -52.53
CA GLU A 68 45.95 18.09 -53.46
C GLU A 68 44.96 17.12 -52.83
N ARG A 69 45.49 16.14 -52.08
CA ARG A 69 44.66 15.16 -51.36
C ARG A 69 43.89 15.83 -50.23
N TRP A 70 44.53 16.72 -49.47
CA TRP A 70 43.87 17.47 -48.41
C TRP A 70 42.74 18.35 -48.95
N GLU A 71 42.94 19.01 -50.11
CA GLU A 71 41.90 19.77 -50.81
C GLU A 71 40.74 18.87 -51.26
N GLN A 72 41.03 17.66 -51.76
CA GLN A 72 40.02 16.68 -52.13
C GLN A 72 39.21 16.19 -50.91
N GLU A 73 39.87 15.89 -49.80
CA GLU A 73 39.22 15.48 -48.55
C GLU A 73 38.34 16.60 -47.98
N TYR A 74 38.78 17.85 -48.08
CA TYR A 74 37.95 19.01 -47.77
C TYR A 74 36.68 19.05 -48.62
N GLN A 75 36.79 18.84 -49.93
CA GLN A 75 35.62 18.81 -50.82
C GLN A 75 34.65 17.67 -50.44
N TYR A 76 35.16 16.49 -50.12
CA TYR A 76 34.33 15.37 -49.64
C TYR A 76 33.66 15.69 -48.32
N HIS A 77 34.39 16.27 -47.36
CA HIS A 77 33.83 16.69 -46.08
C HIS A 77 32.68 17.69 -46.26
N ARG A 78 32.84 18.68 -47.16
CA ARG A 78 31.77 19.65 -47.49
C ARG A 78 30.55 18.98 -48.14
N LYS A 79 30.74 17.95 -48.96
CA LYS A 79 29.64 17.15 -49.53
C LYS A 79 28.94 16.32 -48.45
N LEU A 80 29.68 15.68 -47.56
CA LEU A 80 29.14 14.89 -46.45
C LEU A 80 28.28 15.74 -45.52
N LEU A 81 28.73 16.94 -45.14
CA LEU A 81 27.96 17.86 -44.28
C LEU A 81 26.63 18.31 -44.89
N ARG A 82 26.45 18.20 -46.21
CA ARG A 82 25.18 18.51 -46.90
C ARG A 82 24.17 17.37 -46.86
N ILE A 83 24.63 16.13 -46.61
CA ILE A 83 23.72 14.99 -46.50
C ILE A 83 22.82 15.21 -45.28
N PRO A 84 21.50 15.06 -45.39
CA PRO A 84 20.55 15.40 -44.32
C PRO A 84 20.89 14.79 -42.96
N VAL A 85 21.39 13.56 -42.94
CA VAL A 85 21.79 12.87 -41.70
C VAL A 85 22.85 13.66 -40.94
N PHE A 86 23.92 14.11 -41.60
CA PHE A 86 25.00 14.88 -40.96
C PHE A 86 24.58 16.32 -40.67
N ALA A 87 23.86 16.96 -41.60
CA ALA A 87 23.35 18.32 -41.44
C ALA A 87 22.42 18.47 -40.22
N LEU A 88 21.56 17.47 -39.99
CA LEU A 88 20.56 17.47 -38.92
C LEU A 88 21.04 16.76 -37.65
N PHE A 89 22.13 16.01 -37.69
CA PHE A 89 22.62 15.20 -36.55
C PHE A 89 22.72 16.00 -35.26
N ARG A 90 23.33 17.20 -35.28
CA ARG A 90 23.48 18.04 -34.08
C ARG A 90 22.12 18.43 -33.50
N LYS A 91 21.14 18.80 -34.34
CA LYS A 91 19.77 19.13 -33.93
C LYS A 91 19.05 17.90 -33.36
N TRP A 92 19.14 16.75 -34.03
CA TRP A 92 18.54 15.50 -33.56
C TRP A 92 19.14 15.02 -32.24
N LYS A 93 20.47 15.08 -32.09
CA LYS A 93 21.16 14.74 -30.84
C LYS A 93 20.71 15.66 -29.71
N ALA A 94 20.68 16.98 -29.94
CA ALA A 94 20.21 17.94 -28.95
C ALA A 94 18.76 17.67 -28.54
N PHE A 95 17.86 17.45 -29.51
CA PHE A 95 16.46 17.13 -29.23
C PHE A 95 16.30 15.81 -28.48
N ARG A 96 17.06 14.76 -28.86
CA ARG A 96 17.02 13.46 -28.19
C ARG A 96 17.48 13.58 -26.73
N VAL A 97 18.62 14.25 -26.50
CA VAL A 97 19.14 14.48 -25.14
C VAL A 97 18.15 15.31 -24.32
N TRP A 98 17.61 16.39 -24.88
CA TRP A 98 16.58 17.21 -24.23
C TRP A 98 15.34 16.36 -23.87
N ARG A 99 14.80 15.60 -24.82
CA ARG A 99 13.63 14.74 -24.60
C ARG A 99 13.88 13.70 -23.51
N THR A 100 15.05 13.06 -23.51
CA THR A 100 15.46 12.11 -22.47
C THR A 100 15.52 12.79 -21.11
N ASN A 101 16.16 13.94 -21.01
CA ASN A 101 16.30 14.68 -19.75
C ASN A 101 14.94 15.18 -19.23
N VAL A 102 14.07 15.70 -20.10
CA VAL A 102 12.71 16.12 -19.72
C VAL A 102 11.89 14.93 -19.21
N ARG A 103 11.94 13.80 -19.91
CA ARG A 103 11.25 12.58 -19.48
C ARG A 103 11.78 12.07 -18.15
N TYR A 104 13.09 12.00 -18.00
CA TYR A 104 13.74 11.61 -16.75
C TYR A 104 13.32 12.53 -15.61
N LYS A 105 13.32 13.86 -15.82
CA LYS A 105 12.89 14.83 -14.81
C LYS A 105 11.42 14.63 -14.41
N LYS A 106 10.52 14.41 -15.38
CA LYS A 106 9.10 14.14 -15.12
C LYS A 106 8.91 12.85 -14.32
N ILE A 107 9.52 11.74 -14.77
CA ILE A 107 9.44 10.44 -14.11
C ILE A 107 10.03 10.50 -12.70
N SER A 108 11.20 11.12 -12.53
CA SER A 108 11.85 11.27 -11.22
C SER A 108 11.06 12.17 -10.26
N LYS A 109 10.29 13.13 -10.76
CA LYS A 109 9.36 13.92 -9.93
C LYS A 109 8.22 13.03 -9.42
N CYS A 110 7.56 12.28 -10.31
CA CYS A 110 6.49 11.36 -9.92
C CYS A 110 7.00 10.27 -8.97
N ARG A 111 8.18 9.70 -9.23
CA ARG A 111 8.81 8.68 -8.37
C ARG A 111 9.00 9.17 -6.94
N ARG A 112 9.53 10.39 -6.77
CA ARG A 112 9.71 11.00 -5.45
C ARG A 112 8.38 11.23 -4.74
N SER A 113 7.40 11.77 -5.46
CA SER A 113 6.06 11.97 -4.91
C SER A 113 5.42 10.65 -4.46
N LEU A 114 5.50 9.59 -5.26
CA LEU A 114 5.00 8.26 -4.86
C LEU A 114 5.74 7.71 -3.63
N GLN A 115 7.07 7.84 -3.57
CA GLN A 115 7.87 7.37 -2.43
C GLN A 115 7.62 8.16 -1.13
N GLU A 116 7.24 9.43 -1.25
CA GLU A 116 6.86 10.28 -0.12
C GLU A 116 5.49 9.89 0.44
N HIS A 117 4.50 9.64 -0.42
CA HIS A 117 3.10 9.48 -0.02
C HIS A 117 2.64 8.03 0.16
N LEU A 118 3.29 7.05 -0.48
CA LEU A 118 2.91 5.64 -0.37
C LEU A 118 3.78 4.91 0.66
N PHE A 119 3.16 4.44 1.74
CA PHE A 119 3.83 3.69 2.79
C PHE A 119 4.42 2.36 2.30
N ILE A 120 3.75 1.69 1.34
CA ILE A 120 4.26 0.44 0.74
C ILE A 120 5.60 0.64 0.01
N LEU A 121 5.93 1.85 -0.44
CA LEU A 121 7.21 2.13 -1.10
C LEU A 121 8.31 2.52 -0.12
N ASN A 122 7.98 2.80 1.14
CA ASN A 122 8.93 3.16 2.18
C ASN A 122 9.69 1.92 2.66
N GLU A 123 11.00 2.02 2.83
CA GLU A 123 11.85 0.87 3.20
C GLU A 123 11.62 0.40 4.64
N SER A 124 11.35 1.31 5.57
CA SER A 124 11.15 0.98 6.99
C SER A 124 9.68 0.71 7.34
N LEU A 125 8.74 1.42 6.73
CA LEU A 125 7.30 1.27 7.03
C LEU A 125 6.62 0.17 6.21
N ARG A 126 7.21 -0.27 5.09
CA ARG A 126 6.69 -1.39 4.30
C ARG A 126 6.61 -2.69 5.10
N PRO A 127 7.68 -3.19 5.75
CA PRO A 127 7.62 -4.45 6.49
C PRO A 127 6.52 -4.38 7.55
N ALA A 128 6.51 -3.35 8.39
CA ALA A 128 5.47 -3.15 9.40
C ALA A 128 4.05 -3.12 8.79
N LEU A 129 3.84 -2.50 7.62
CA LEU A 129 2.53 -2.51 6.94
C LEU A 129 2.13 -3.91 6.45
N ILE A 130 3.10 -4.69 5.96
CA ILE A 130 2.86 -6.06 5.51
C ILE A 130 2.53 -6.93 6.73
N ASP A 131 3.28 -6.79 7.81
CA ASP A 131 3.05 -7.51 9.07
C ASP A 131 1.65 -7.21 9.61
N ILE A 132 1.26 -5.94 9.71
CA ILE A 132 -0.11 -5.55 10.12
C ILE A 132 -1.17 -6.18 9.23
N LYS A 133 -0.96 -6.22 7.91
CA LYS A 133 -1.92 -6.83 6.98
C LYS A 133 -1.98 -8.35 7.11
N GLU A 134 -0.86 -9.01 7.30
CA GLU A 134 -0.78 -10.45 7.54
C GLU A 134 -1.49 -10.82 8.85
N MET A 135 -1.25 -10.04 9.90
CA MET A 135 -1.93 -10.18 11.19
C MET A 135 -3.45 -9.97 11.04
N CYS A 136 -3.87 -8.92 10.34
CA CYS A 136 -5.28 -8.67 10.04
C CYS A 136 -5.92 -9.83 9.27
N TYR A 137 -5.20 -10.41 8.29
CA TYR A 137 -5.68 -11.54 7.50
C TYR A 137 -5.86 -12.80 8.35
N HIS A 138 -4.90 -13.12 9.23
CA HIS A 138 -5.03 -14.26 10.14
C HIS A 138 -6.19 -14.11 11.10
N ILE A 139 -6.40 -12.89 11.61
CA ILE A 139 -7.47 -12.58 12.55
C ILE A 139 -8.83 -12.63 11.84
N SER A 140 -8.97 -12.13 10.61
CA SER A 140 -10.26 -12.10 9.90
C SER A 140 -10.90 -13.48 9.69
N ASP A 141 -10.08 -14.53 9.63
CA ASP A 141 -10.52 -15.92 9.45
C ASP A 141 -10.85 -16.62 10.78
N MET A 142 -10.61 -15.98 11.93
CA MET A 142 -10.93 -16.56 13.23
C MET A 142 -12.41 -16.36 13.58
N PRO A 143 -13.14 -17.42 13.98
CA PRO A 143 -14.50 -17.26 14.46
C PRO A 143 -14.49 -16.67 15.88
N LEU A 144 -15.23 -15.57 16.13
CA LEU A 144 -15.48 -15.10 17.50
C LEU A 144 -16.42 -16.03 18.26
N CYS A 145 -17.19 -16.86 17.54
CA CYS A 145 -18.08 -17.84 18.14
C CYS A 145 -17.75 -19.28 17.75
N ARG A 146 -17.44 -20.09 18.76
CA ARG A 146 -17.31 -21.53 18.63
C ARG A 146 -18.60 -22.20 19.09
N ILE A 147 -19.26 -22.90 18.17
CA ILE A 147 -20.46 -23.70 18.44
C ILE A 147 -20.15 -25.12 18.01
N GLU A 148 -20.07 -26.06 18.95
CA GLU A 148 -19.88 -27.47 18.66
C GLU A 148 -21.23 -28.08 18.27
N LYS A 149 -21.30 -28.74 17.11
CA LYS A 149 -22.55 -29.27 16.54
C LYS A 149 -23.18 -30.40 17.37
N ASP A 150 -22.41 -31.05 18.25
CA ASP A 150 -22.80 -32.23 19.02
C ASP A 150 -22.86 -31.97 20.54
N HIS A 151 -22.95 -30.70 20.95
CA HIS A 151 -22.98 -30.34 22.37
C HIS A 151 -24.18 -29.46 22.71
N THR A 152 -24.90 -29.81 23.78
CA THR A 152 -25.98 -28.98 24.32
C THR A 152 -25.44 -28.12 25.43
N TYR A 153 -25.52 -26.80 25.26
CA TYR A 153 -24.98 -25.87 26.24
C TYR A 153 -26.04 -25.45 27.26
N THR A 154 -25.69 -25.38 28.54
CA THR A 154 -26.38 -24.41 29.42
C THR A 154 -25.94 -23.00 29.05
N LEU A 155 -26.77 -21.97 29.28
CA LEU A 155 -26.39 -20.59 28.95
C LEU A 155 -25.08 -20.17 29.64
N LYS A 156 -24.83 -20.64 30.87
CA LYS A 156 -23.57 -20.37 31.60
C LYS A 156 -22.36 -21.06 30.98
N GLU A 157 -22.52 -22.30 30.49
CA GLU A 157 -21.45 -23.03 29.79
C GLU A 157 -21.17 -22.40 28.42
N PHE A 158 -22.21 -22.07 27.65
CA PHE A 158 -22.07 -21.30 26.42
C PHE A 158 -21.34 -19.98 26.71
N GLN A 159 -21.74 -19.29 27.77
CA GLN A 159 -21.12 -18.04 28.16
C GLN A 159 -19.62 -18.23 28.46
N SER A 160 -19.26 -19.28 29.18
CA SER A 160 -17.88 -19.59 29.55
C SER A 160 -17.02 -20.02 28.35
N ALA A 161 -17.58 -20.82 27.44
CA ALA A 161 -16.91 -21.26 26.21
C ALA A 161 -16.61 -20.06 25.29
N GLN A 162 -17.56 -19.14 25.13
CA GLN A 162 -17.30 -17.92 24.38
C GLN A 162 -16.29 -17.02 25.10
N TYR A 163 -16.25 -16.95 26.45
CA TYR A 163 -15.21 -16.18 27.19
C TYR A 163 -13.81 -16.72 26.89
N LYS A 164 -13.65 -18.05 26.86
CA LYS A 164 -12.35 -18.67 26.60
C LYS A 164 -11.87 -18.39 25.17
N GLN A 165 -12.75 -18.54 24.18
CA GLN A 165 -12.45 -18.19 22.79
C GLN A 165 -12.12 -16.70 22.65
N LEU A 166 -12.83 -15.84 23.40
CA LEU A 166 -12.58 -14.41 23.45
C LEU A 166 -11.19 -14.09 23.97
N GLU A 167 -10.79 -14.71 25.08
CA GLU A 167 -9.50 -14.44 25.72
C GLU A 167 -8.36 -14.91 24.81
N GLU A 168 -8.53 -16.03 24.10
CA GLU A 168 -7.58 -16.48 23.08
C GLU A 168 -7.45 -15.48 21.92
N VAL A 169 -8.57 -14.98 21.38
CA VAL A 169 -8.55 -13.96 20.31
C VAL A 169 -8.00 -12.63 20.82
N ARG A 170 -8.29 -12.27 22.08
CA ARG A 170 -7.81 -11.05 22.73
C ARG A 170 -6.32 -11.13 23.02
N GLU A 171 -5.82 -12.23 23.58
CA GLU A 171 -4.40 -12.45 23.81
C GLU A 171 -3.61 -12.44 22.50
N ILE A 172 -4.18 -12.99 21.42
CA ILE A 172 -3.63 -12.85 20.08
C ILE A 172 -3.63 -11.37 19.68
N CYS A 173 -4.76 -10.66 19.77
CA CYS A 173 -4.82 -9.21 19.48
C CYS A 173 -3.95 -8.32 20.39
N VAL A 174 -3.57 -8.75 21.60
CA VAL A 174 -2.74 -7.95 22.50
C VAL A 174 -1.26 -8.30 22.29
N CYS A 175 -0.91 -9.58 22.18
CA CYS A 175 0.46 -10.03 21.93
C CYS A 175 0.96 -9.66 20.53
N VAL A 176 0.08 -9.67 19.52
CA VAL A 176 0.43 -9.44 18.11
C VAL A 176 0.56 -7.94 17.80
N PHE A 177 -0.17 -7.06 18.50
CA PHE A 177 -0.14 -5.62 18.23
C PHE A 177 0.82 -4.82 19.13
N LEU A 178 1.28 -5.37 20.26
CA LEU A 178 2.15 -4.65 21.22
C LEU A 178 3.61 -5.10 21.26
N TYR A 179 4.01 -6.12 20.49
CA TYR A 179 5.40 -6.62 20.50
C TYR A 179 6.07 -6.48 19.13
N ASP A 180 6.66 -5.31 18.87
CA ASP A 180 8.07 -5.13 18.50
C ASP A 180 8.30 -3.70 17.94
N SER A 181 9.22 -2.95 18.57
CA SER A 181 10.10 -1.93 17.94
C SER A 181 10.64 -0.92 18.96
N SER A 182 11.46 -1.39 19.91
CA SER A 182 12.36 -0.48 20.65
C SER A 182 13.56 -0.12 19.77
N GLN A 183 13.45 0.95 18.96
CA GLN A 183 14.62 1.68 18.47
C GLN A 183 14.46 3.19 18.63
N LYS A 184 15.29 3.76 19.50
CA LYS A 184 15.39 5.21 19.79
C LYS A 184 16.15 5.93 18.66
N MET A 185 15.64 7.07 18.17
CA MET A 185 16.38 7.98 17.29
C MET A 185 17.00 9.18 18.03
N SER A 186 18.12 9.66 17.48
CA SER A 186 19.04 10.67 18.04
C SER A 186 18.66 12.14 17.72
N TYR A 187 19.21 13.05 18.55
CA TYR A 187 18.89 14.45 18.82
C TYR A 187 19.10 15.48 17.68
N THR A 188 19.75 15.16 16.56
CA THR A 188 20.09 16.15 15.50
C THR A 188 18.98 16.45 14.48
N GLN A 189 17.79 15.85 14.59
CA GLN A 189 16.72 15.86 13.57
C GLN A 189 15.53 16.78 13.86
N GLN A 190 15.69 17.82 14.68
CA GLN A 190 14.54 18.46 15.35
C GLN A 190 13.61 19.31 14.46
N ALA A 191 14.01 19.70 13.24
CA ALA A 191 13.14 20.33 12.23
C ALA A 191 12.55 19.33 11.21
N ASN A 192 13.23 18.21 10.96
CA ASN A 192 12.67 17.07 10.22
C ASN A 192 11.69 16.25 11.09
N LYS A 193 11.74 16.42 12.42
CA LYS A 193 10.88 15.75 13.39
C LYS A 193 9.39 15.96 13.08
N SER A 194 8.93 17.18 12.79
CA SER A 194 7.51 17.43 12.48
C SER A 194 7.04 16.67 11.23
N TYR A 195 7.86 16.62 10.17
CA TYR A 195 7.52 15.88 8.96
C TYR A 195 7.47 14.37 9.21
N HIS A 196 8.45 13.82 9.92
CA HIS A 196 8.49 12.40 10.27
C HIS A 196 7.36 12.01 11.23
N CYS A 197 7.11 12.80 12.27
CA CYS A 197 6.00 12.60 13.21
C CYS A 197 4.65 12.67 12.50
N LYS A 198 4.44 13.64 11.61
CA LYS A 198 3.21 13.73 10.80
C LYS A 198 3.04 12.50 9.90
N ARG A 199 4.13 12.06 9.26
CA ARG A 199 4.11 10.88 8.38
C ARG A 199 3.83 9.59 9.18
N LEU A 200 4.42 9.44 10.36
CA LEU A 200 4.16 8.33 11.29
C LEU A 200 2.73 8.37 11.82
N THR A 201 2.21 9.55 12.15
CA THR A 201 0.81 9.75 12.54
C THR A 201 -0.14 9.28 11.45
N CYS A 202 0.13 9.60 10.18
CA CYS A 202 -0.65 9.09 9.05
C CYS A 202 -0.54 7.57 8.88
N PHE A 203 0.62 6.98 9.22
CA PHE A 203 0.81 5.53 9.19
C PHE A 203 0.02 4.83 10.31
N ILE A 204 0.10 5.34 11.55
CA ILE A 204 -0.67 4.84 12.69
C ILE A 204 -2.17 4.92 12.39
N ARG A 205 -2.64 6.04 11.83
CA ARG A 205 -4.02 6.19 11.41
C ARG A 205 -4.44 5.16 10.36
N LEU A 206 -3.57 4.85 9.39
CA LEU A 206 -3.85 3.79 8.42
C LEU A 206 -3.93 2.42 9.09
N ALA A 207 -3.04 2.13 10.04
CA ALA A 207 -3.07 0.89 10.81
C ALA A 207 -4.39 0.77 11.58
N ASP A 208 -4.86 1.84 12.24
CA ASP A 208 -6.17 1.84 12.92
C ASP A 208 -7.32 1.52 11.98
N TYR A 209 -7.34 2.11 10.78
CA TYR A 209 -8.37 1.75 9.79
C TYR A 209 -8.31 0.27 9.39
N LEU A 210 -7.12 -0.32 9.27
CA LEU A 210 -6.97 -1.74 8.96
C LEU A 210 -7.46 -2.62 10.12
N ILE A 211 -7.11 -2.26 11.35
CA ILE A 211 -7.52 -2.97 12.57
C ILE A 211 -9.03 -2.90 12.73
N VAL A 212 -9.60 -1.70 12.72
CA VAL A 212 -11.05 -1.48 12.88
C VAL A 212 -11.84 -2.19 11.78
N ASN A 213 -11.39 -2.13 10.53
CA ASN A 213 -12.04 -2.88 9.44
C ASN A 213 -11.98 -4.40 9.68
N THR A 214 -10.85 -4.92 10.16
CA THR A 214 -10.70 -6.35 10.45
C THR A 214 -11.62 -6.77 11.59
N THR A 215 -11.70 -5.96 12.65
CA THR A 215 -12.59 -6.22 13.78
C THR A 215 -14.07 -6.14 13.38
N HIS A 216 -14.43 -5.18 12.53
CA HIS A 216 -15.78 -5.11 11.95
C HIS A 216 -16.12 -6.39 11.16
N MET A 217 -15.22 -6.83 10.26
CA MET A 217 -15.41 -8.07 9.50
C MET A 217 -15.54 -9.29 10.40
N LEU A 218 -14.77 -9.35 11.51
CA LEU A 218 -14.89 -10.40 12.51
C LEU A 218 -16.30 -10.46 13.13
N VAL A 219 -16.87 -9.32 13.49
CA VAL A 219 -18.24 -9.23 14.04
C VAL A 219 -19.25 -9.73 13.01
N VAL A 220 -19.21 -9.16 11.81
CA VAL A 220 -20.15 -9.52 10.73
C VAL A 220 -20.08 -11.02 10.44
N ASN A 221 -18.89 -11.58 10.30
CA ASN A 221 -18.69 -13.00 10.03
C ASN A 221 -19.23 -13.88 11.18
N SER A 222 -19.00 -13.47 12.43
CA SER A 222 -19.39 -14.25 13.60
C SER A 222 -20.89 -14.25 13.82
N ILE A 223 -21.54 -13.09 13.68
CA ILE A 223 -23.01 -12.97 13.79
C ILE A 223 -23.69 -13.67 12.60
N SER A 224 -23.14 -13.54 11.38
CA SER A 224 -23.64 -14.29 10.21
C SER A 224 -23.53 -15.80 10.42
N LYS A 225 -22.42 -16.28 11.01
CA LYS A 225 -22.24 -17.69 11.31
C LYS A 225 -23.25 -18.18 12.33
N LEU A 226 -23.50 -17.41 13.38
CA LEU A 226 -24.51 -17.73 14.39
C LEU A 226 -25.92 -17.80 13.77
N LEU A 227 -26.28 -16.82 12.94
CA LEU A 227 -27.55 -16.83 12.22
C LEU A 227 -27.71 -18.09 11.36
N SER A 228 -26.65 -18.50 10.64
CA SER A 228 -26.68 -19.71 9.82
C SER A 228 -26.94 -20.99 10.64
N VAL A 229 -26.39 -21.05 11.86
CA VAL A 229 -26.62 -22.19 12.78
C VAL A 229 -28.06 -22.20 13.29
N PHE A 230 -28.62 -21.04 13.62
CA PHE A 230 -30.03 -20.94 14.00
C PHE A 230 -30.98 -21.33 12.88
N GLN A 231 -30.71 -20.89 11.65
CA GLN A 231 -31.49 -21.30 10.48
C GLN A 231 -31.41 -22.82 10.25
N GLU A 232 -30.23 -23.43 10.39
CA GLU A 232 -30.06 -24.89 10.29
C GLU A 232 -30.95 -25.60 11.33
N HIS A 233 -30.89 -25.20 12.61
CA HIS A 233 -31.67 -25.82 13.67
C HIS A 233 -33.20 -25.66 13.51
N ILE A 234 -33.67 -24.51 12.99
CA ILE A 234 -35.10 -24.26 12.83
C ILE A 234 -35.73 -25.15 11.76
N THR A 235 -34.99 -25.54 10.72
CA THR A 235 -35.51 -26.48 9.71
C THR A 235 -35.86 -27.85 10.31
N HIS A 236 -35.31 -28.16 11.49
CA HIS A 236 -35.57 -29.40 12.24
C HIS A 236 -36.60 -29.23 13.37
N THR A 237 -37.04 -28.00 13.67
CA THR A 237 -38.08 -27.74 14.67
C THR A 237 -39.47 -28.02 14.08
N PRO A 238 -40.35 -28.77 14.78
CA PRO A 238 -41.72 -29.00 14.31
C PRO A 238 -42.47 -27.67 14.14
N SER A 239 -43.27 -27.56 13.07
CA SER A 239 -44.00 -26.32 12.78
C SER A 239 -44.96 -25.94 13.90
N LEU A 240 -45.20 -24.65 14.08
CA LEU A 240 -46.08 -24.09 15.11
C LEU A 240 -47.50 -24.71 15.09
N THR A 241 -47.98 -25.09 13.91
CA THR A 241 -49.25 -25.82 13.72
C THR A 241 -49.25 -27.23 14.33
N LEU A 242 -48.11 -27.93 14.27
CA LEU A 242 -47.94 -29.25 14.88
C LEU A 242 -47.86 -29.12 16.41
N ILE A 243 -47.15 -28.12 16.92
CA ILE A 243 -47.03 -27.86 18.37
C ILE A 243 -48.40 -27.49 18.96
N GLN A 244 -49.19 -26.67 18.25
CA GLN A 244 -50.56 -26.33 18.66
C GLN A 244 -51.50 -27.55 18.68
N SER A 245 -51.29 -28.52 17.78
CA SER A 245 -52.05 -29.79 17.79
C SER A 245 -51.79 -30.64 19.04
N TRP A 246 -50.67 -30.43 19.74
CA TRP A 246 -50.38 -31.12 21.01
C TRP A 246 -51.09 -30.49 22.22
N ALA A 247 -51.45 -29.20 22.12
CA ALA A 247 -52.20 -28.50 23.16
C ALA A 247 -53.72 -28.73 23.03
N GLY A 248 -54.22 -28.93 21.81
CA GLY A 248 -55.61 -29.31 21.55
C GLY A 248 -55.75 -30.83 21.57
N GLY A 249 -56.15 -31.41 22.70
CA GLY A 249 -56.38 -32.85 22.83
C GLY A 249 -57.53 -33.39 21.98
N GLU A 250 -57.31 -33.55 20.67
CA GLU A 250 -58.11 -34.47 19.86
C GLU A 250 -57.31 -35.76 19.66
N THR A 251 -57.57 -36.72 20.56
CA THR A 251 -57.20 -38.11 20.40
C THR A 251 -58.05 -38.73 19.27
N SER A 252 -57.73 -38.45 18.01
CA SER A 252 -58.19 -39.31 16.92
C SER A 252 -57.22 -40.48 16.78
N LEU A 253 -57.64 -41.62 17.31
CA LEU A 253 -57.03 -42.94 17.07
C LEU A 253 -57.11 -43.25 15.57
N ASP A 254 -56.05 -42.97 14.81
CA ASP A 254 -55.81 -43.60 13.52
C ASP A 254 -54.33 -44.03 13.44
N PRO A 255 -54.01 -45.34 13.47
CA PRO A 255 -52.62 -45.81 13.60
C PRO A 255 -51.73 -45.66 12.37
N ASP A 256 -52.18 -45.05 11.27
CA ASP A 256 -51.56 -45.25 9.95
C ASP A 256 -51.06 -44.00 9.21
N VAL A 257 -50.98 -42.84 9.86
CA VAL A 257 -50.19 -41.71 9.32
C VAL A 257 -48.75 -41.83 9.81
N LYS A 258 -47.99 -42.74 9.19
CA LYS A 258 -46.53 -42.67 9.20
C LYS A 258 -46.11 -41.39 8.49
N VAL A 259 -46.05 -40.29 9.25
CA VAL A 259 -45.21 -39.16 8.89
C VAL A 259 -43.81 -39.73 8.76
N LYS A 260 -43.32 -39.83 7.53
CA LYS A 260 -41.91 -40.10 7.25
C LYS A 260 -41.12 -38.90 7.77
N GLN A 261 -40.89 -38.85 9.08
CA GLN A 261 -39.75 -38.15 9.62
C GLN A 261 -38.55 -38.80 8.94
N ASN A 262 -37.75 -38.00 8.23
CA ASN A 262 -36.41 -38.40 7.84
C ASN A 262 -35.65 -38.69 9.14
N VAL A 263 -35.77 -39.91 9.63
CA VAL A 263 -34.90 -40.51 10.62
C VAL A 263 -33.55 -40.63 9.94
N ASN A 264 -32.71 -39.59 10.07
CA ASN A 264 -31.25 -39.64 10.00
C ASN A 264 -30.69 -38.22 10.18
N THR A 265 -30.79 -37.72 11.41
CA THR A 265 -29.81 -36.87 12.10
C THR A 265 -30.43 -36.58 13.47
N SER A 266 -29.88 -37.20 14.52
CA SER A 266 -30.24 -36.86 15.89
C SER A 266 -29.72 -35.44 16.16
N HIS A 267 -30.51 -34.42 15.83
CA HIS A 267 -30.10 -33.03 16.07
C HIS A 267 -30.20 -32.74 17.57
N GLN A 268 -29.04 -32.60 18.18
CA GLN A 268 -28.89 -32.28 19.59
C GLN A 268 -29.32 -30.82 19.82
N PRO A 269 -30.20 -30.52 20.79
CA PRO A 269 -30.62 -29.15 21.06
C PRO A 269 -29.41 -28.29 21.42
N MET A 270 -29.42 -27.03 20.96
CA MET A 270 -28.31 -26.11 21.14
C MET A 270 -28.23 -25.54 22.56
N PHE A 271 -29.38 -25.37 23.23
CA PHE A 271 -29.48 -24.84 24.58
C PHE A 271 -30.40 -25.67 25.48
N ILE A 272 -30.07 -25.73 26.78
CA ILE A 272 -30.97 -26.20 27.84
C ILE A 272 -31.52 -25.00 28.60
N THR A 273 -32.83 -25.01 28.83
CA THR A 273 -33.53 -24.08 29.73
C THR A 273 -34.34 -24.88 30.76
N GLN A 274 -34.48 -24.33 31.96
CA GLN A 274 -35.26 -24.91 33.05
C GLN A 274 -36.61 -24.21 33.15
N LEU A 275 -37.68 -24.98 33.25
CA LEU A 275 -39.02 -24.47 33.50
C LEU A 275 -39.22 -24.30 35.01
N MET A 276 -39.40 -23.07 35.44
CA MET A 276 -39.65 -22.70 36.84
C MET A 276 -41.14 -22.46 37.04
N LEU A 277 -41.73 -23.18 37.99
CA LEU A 277 -43.12 -23.00 38.40
C LEU A 277 -43.15 -22.24 39.73
N ASP A 278 -43.67 -21.03 39.70
CA ASP A 278 -44.04 -20.25 40.88
C ASP A 278 -45.56 -20.32 41.10
N THR A 279 -46.00 -19.98 42.30
CA THR A 279 -47.39 -19.98 42.78
C THR A 279 -48.40 -19.33 41.81
N HIS A 280 -47.95 -18.35 41.02
CA HIS A 280 -48.79 -17.62 40.07
C HIS A 280 -48.20 -17.48 38.66
N SER A 281 -47.04 -18.10 38.38
CA SER A 281 -46.40 -17.93 37.07
C SER A 281 -45.54 -19.13 36.67
N LEU A 282 -45.43 -19.31 35.36
CA LEU A 282 -44.52 -20.26 34.73
C LEU A 282 -43.47 -19.44 33.99
N SER A 283 -42.20 -19.58 34.34
CA SER A 283 -41.10 -18.85 33.74
C SER A 283 -39.98 -19.79 33.31
N TYR A 284 -39.18 -19.36 32.33
CA TYR A 284 -37.99 -20.10 31.89
C TYR A 284 -36.75 -19.48 32.51
N GLN A 285 -35.81 -20.32 32.96
CA GLN A 285 -34.49 -19.92 33.41
C GLN A 285 -33.43 -20.64 32.58
N PRO A 286 -32.68 -19.95 31.71
CA PRO A 286 -32.72 -18.50 31.44
C PRO A 286 -33.96 -18.05 30.66
N SER A 287 -34.33 -16.78 30.84
CA SER A 287 -35.43 -16.14 30.11
C SER A 287 -35.05 -15.83 28.66
N ASN A 288 -36.03 -15.52 27.81
CA ASN A 288 -35.76 -15.12 26.42
C ASN A 288 -34.85 -13.89 26.37
N ASP A 289 -35.11 -12.90 27.23
CA ASP A 289 -34.30 -11.69 27.35
C ASP A 289 -32.85 -12.01 27.75
N ASP A 290 -32.63 -12.99 28.64
CA ASP A 290 -31.28 -13.43 29.01
C ASP A 290 -30.52 -14.01 27.82
N PHE A 291 -31.20 -14.80 26.96
CA PHE A 291 -30.62 -15.31 25.72
C PHE A 291 -30.29 -14.19 24.75
N GLN A 292 -31.22 -13.25 24.53
CA GLN A 292 -31.01 -12.09 23.65
C GLN A 292 -29.80 -11.27 24.09
N VAL A 293 -29.75 -10.86 25.37
CA VAL A 293 -28.66 -10.05 25.92
C VAL A 293 -27.32 -10.79 25.85
N CYS A 294 -27.30 -12.08 26.16
CA CYS A 294 -26.08 -12.88 26.13
C CYS A 294 -25.55 -13.06 24.69
N ILE A 295 -26.45 -13.21 23.73
CA ILE A 295 -26.09 -13.51 22.34
C ILE A 295 -25.73 -12.24 21.57
N THR A 296 -26.55 -11.19 21.61
CA THR A 296 -26.31 -9.98 20.81
C THR A 296 -25.36 -9.02 21.49
N GLY A 297 -25.53 -8.76 22.79
CA GLY A 297 -24.79 -7.72 23.51
C GLY A 297 -23.32 -8.04 23.77
N ARG A 298 -22.86 -9.23 23.40
CA ARG A 298 -21.51 -9.71 23.72
C ARG A 298 -20.47 -9.41 22.65
N PHE A 299 -20.88 -9.49 21.39
CA PHE A 299 -20.00 -9.15 20.27
C PHE A 299 -19.63 -7.66 20.34
N GLU A 300 -20.61 -6.79 20.54
CA GLU A 300 -20.43 -5.35 20.70
C GLU A 300 -19.47 -5.01 21.84
N LYS A 301 -19.72 -5.52 23.06
CA LYS A 301 -18.85 -5.23 24.23
C LYS A 301 -17.40 -5.67 24.05
N THR A 302 -17.18 -6.78 23.35
CA THR A 302 -15.82 -7.29 23.09
C THR A 302 -15.10 -6.40 22.11
N VAL A 303 -15.79 -6.03 21.04
CA VAL A 303 -15.22 -5.30 19.93
C VAL A 303 -14.96 -3.84 20.30
N LEU A 304 -15.83 -3.26 21.10
CA LEU A 304 -15.66 -1.92 21.68
C LEU A 304 -14.61 -1.86 22.80
N SER A 305 -14.10 -3.01 23.27
CA SER A 305 -13.00 -3.04 24.26
C SER A 305 -11.61 -2.98 23.64
N LEU A 306 -11.52 -3.00 22.31
CA LEU A 306 -10.25 -2.87 21.58
C LEU A 306 -9.92 -1.38 21.41
N ASP A 307 -8.90 -0.93 22.13
CA ASP A 307 -8.38 0.43 21.99
C ASP A 307 -7.68 0.62 20.64
N THR A 308 -7.87 1.79 20.02
CA THR A 308 -7.15 2.16 18.80
C THR A 308 -5.72 2.61 19.11
N LEU A 309 -4.80 2.43 18.16
CA LEU A 309 -3.39 2.85 18.32
C LEU A 309 -3.28 4.37 18.50
N LEU A 310 -4.19 5.16 17.92
CA LEU A 310 -4.26 6.61 18.12
C LEU A 310 -4.71 7.03 19.53
N GLN A 311 -5.29 6.13 20.33
CA GLN A 311 -5.68 6.37 21.73
C GLN A 311 -4.62 5.88 22.72
N ASP A 312 -3.67 5.07 22.27
CA ASP A 312 -2.57 4.59 23.12
C ASP A 312 -1.52 5.71 23.34
N THR A 313 -1.35 6.05 24.62
CA THR A 313 -0.39 7.04 25.13
C THR A 313 1.06 6.77 24.71
N TYR A 314 1.41 5.53 24.36
CA TYR A 314 2.72 5.19 23.81
C TYR A 314 3.01 5.98 22.51
N PHE A 315 2.00 6.19 21.67
CA PHE A 315 2.14 6.88 20.39
C PHE A 315 2.05 8.40 20.48
N ASP A 316 1.73 8.98 21.65
CA ASP A 316 1.68 10.44 21.87
C ASP A 316 3.01 11.13 21.55
N ALA A 317 4.13 10.42 21.74
CA ALA A 317 5.45 10.91 21.35
C ALA A 317 5.56 11.25 19.85
N PHE A 318 4.70 10.67 19.01
CA PHE A 318 4.65 10.85 17.57
C PHE A 318 3.42 11.63 17.09
N THR A 319 2.27 11.45 17.74
CA THR A 319 1.00 12.10 17.36
C THR A 319 0.85 13.51 17.94
N GLN A 320 1.47 13.77 19.11
CA GLN A 320 1.52 15.07 19.80
C GLN A 320 2.96 15.40 20.24
N PRO A 321 3.91 15.51 19.29
CA PRO A 321 5.31 15.68 19.64
C PRO A 321 5.56 17.05 20.29
N ILE A 322 6.37 17.07 21.34
CA ILE A 322 6.91 18.31 21.89
C ILE A 322 8.00 18.84 20.96
N ILE A 323 7.75 20.02 20.37
CA ILE A 323 8.68 20.74 19.49
C ILE A 323 8.84 22.16 20.06
N ASN A 324 10.09 22.57 20.29
CA ASN A 324 10.40 23.90 20.87
C ASN A 324 9.65 24.22 22.18
N LYS A 325 9.50 23.23 23.07
CA LYS A 325 8.75 23.32 24.36
C LYS A 325 7.25 23.58 24.20
N LYS A 326 6.70 23.48 22.99
CA LYS A 326 5.26 23.52 22.71
C LYS A 326 4.81 22.13 22.25
N VAL A 327 3.69 21.64 22.80
CA VAL A 327 3.02 20.44 22.30
C VAL A 327 2.38 20.82 20.97
N GLU A 328 2.72 20.13 19.89
CA GLU A 328 1.96 20.27 18.64
C GLU A 328 0.60 19.58 18.81
N GLU A 329 -0.47 20.26 18.37
CA GLU A 329 -1.82 19.71 18.39
C GLU A 329 -1.92 18.49 17.46
N LYS A 330 -2.74 17.52 17.88
CA LYS A 330 -3.01 16.31 17.11
C LYS A 330 -3.59 16.71 15.75
N THR A 331 -2.82 16.52 14.68
CA THR A 331 -3.25 16.88 13.32
C THR A 331 -4.19 15.87 12.68
N CYS A 332 -4.30 14.68 13.29
CA CYS A 332 -5.33 13.70 12.97
C CYS A 332 -6.49 13.87 13.97
N GLY A 333 -7.73 13.71 13.50
CA GLY A 333 -8.88 13.59 14.42
C GLY A 333 -8.78 12.31 15.27
N ASP A 334 -9.88 11.94 15.92
CA ASP A 334 -9.88 10.84 16.89
C ASP A 334 -9.70 9.45 16.28
N GLY A 335 -9.76 9.33 14.95
CA GLY A 335 -9.60 8.06 14.24
C GLY A 335 -10.95 7.47 13.80
N PRO A 336 -10.96 6.23 13.28
CA PRO A 336 -12.21 5.51 13.02
C PRO A 336 -12.89 5.09 14.33
N SER A 337 -14.16 5.47 14.52
CA SER A 337 -14.99 4.96 15.60
C SER A 337 -15.65 3.65 15.17
N LEU A 338 -15.30 2.55 15.82
CA LEU A 338 -15.90 1.25 15.55
C LEU A 338 -17.37 1.21 16.00
N GLU A 339 -17.73 1.95 17.04
CA GLU A 339 -19.11 2.11 17.51
C GLU A 339 -20.00 2.69 16.42
N GLU A 340 -19.59 3.82 15.83
CA GLU A 340 -20.34 4.47 14.74
C GLU A 340 -20.46 3.55 13.51
N ILE A 341 -19.40 2.81 13.18
CA ILE A 341 -19.40 1.88 12.03
C ILE A 341 -20.39 0.73 12.23
N LEU A 342 -20.50 0.20 13.46
CA LEU A 342 -21.43 -0.89 13.78
C LEU A 342 -22.89 -0.41 13.80
N GLU A 343 -23.14 0.82 14.26
CA GLU A 343 -24.48 1.43 14.26
C GLU A 343 -24.97 1.72 12.83
N ASP A 344 -24.10 2.20 11.95
CA ASP A 344 -24.44 2.56 10.57
C ASP A 344 -24.55 1.34 9.62
N ASP A 345 -24.04 0.16 10.01
CA ASP A 345 -24.06 -1.04 9.18
C ASP A 345 -25.47 -1.68 9.13
N VAL A 346 -26.25 -1.27 8.13
CA VAL A 346 -27.60 -1.77 7.86
C VAL A 346 -27.66 -3.30 7.75
N TYR A 347 -26.64 -3.93 7.15
CA TYR A 347 -26.62 -5.39 6.97
C TYR A 347 -26.41 -6.09 8.31
N LEU A 348 -25.50 -5.58 9.14
CA LEU A 348 -25.30 -6.09 10.49
C LEU A 348 -26.56 -5.96 11.35
N GLN A 349 -27.22 -4.80 11.29
CA GLN A 349 -28.46 -4.55 12.03
C GLN A 349 -29.59 -5.50 11.60
N ASP A 350 -29.69 -5.81 10.30
CA ASP A 350 -30.66 -6.79 9.78
C ASP A 350 -30.39 -8.21 10.30
N ILE A 351 -29.13 -8.66 10.31
CA ILE A 351 -28.76 -9.96 10.87
C ILE A 351 -29.11 -10.04 12.36
N ILE A 352 -28.78 -9.00 13.13
CA ILE A 352 -29.08 -8.94 14.57
C ILE A 352 -30.59 -9.01 14.80
N LEU A 353 -31.39 -8.30 13.99
CA LEU A 353 -32.85 -8.35 14.08
C LEU A 353 -33.40 -9.74 13.74
N ASN A 354 -32.86 -10.41 12.72
CA ASN A 354 -33.23 -11.78 12.38
C ASN A 354 -32.90 -12.76 13.52
N ILE A 355 -31.73 -12.64 14.15
CA ILE A 355 -31.38 -13.44 15.34
C ILE A 355 -32.39 -13.22 16.47
N LYS A 356 -32.78 -11.96 16.73
CA LYS A 356 -33.77 -11.63 17.76
C LYS A 356 -35.12 -12.31 17.49
N VAL A 357 -35.58 -12.30 16.24
CA VAL A 357 -36.81 -13.00 15.83
C VAL A 357 -36.69 -14.51 16.02
N PHE A 358 -35.54 -15.10 15.68
CA PHE A 358 -35.34 -16.54 15.80
C PHE A 358 -35.28 -17.07 17.22
N ILE A 359 -34.84 -16.26 18.20
CA ILE A 359 -34.85 -16.66 19.62
C ILE A 359 -36.28 -16.62 20.21
N LEU A 360 -37.23 -15.91 19.59
CA LEU A 360 -38.63 -15.86 20.02
C LEU A 360 -39.47 -17.05 19.53
N PHE A 361 -39.02 -17.75 18.49
CA PHE A 361 -39.61 -19.00 17.99
C PHE A 361 -39.05 -20.19 18.75
#